data_AF-A0A536AUS5-F1
#
_entry.id   AF-A0A536AUS5-F1
#
_cell.length_a   1.000
_cell.length_b   1.000
_cell.length_c   1.000
_cell.angle_alpha   90.00
_cell.angle_beta   90.00
_cell.angle_gamma   90.00
#
_symmetry.space_group_name_H-M   'P 1'
#
loop_
_entity.id
_entity.type
_entity.pdbx_description
1 polymer ?
#
loop_
_entity_poly.entity_id
_entity_poly.type
_entity_poly.pdbx_seq_one_letter_code
_entity_poly.pdbx_strand_id
1 'polypeptide(L)' 'MGVDVKDPDQGLIDFPALRRGREVLLCWKLGEGDRISYWHDVETGFAGRKLIED' A
#
# COMPACT_ATOMS: atom_id res chain seq x y z
N MET A 1 -3.93 -1.99 -14.22
CA MET A 1 -3.42 -1.81 -12.84
C MET A 1 -3.57 -3.15 -12.13
N GLY A 2 -2.52 -3.62 -11.47
CA GLY A 2 -2.49 -4.93 -10.81
C GLY A 2 -2.58 -4.83 -9.29
N VAL A 3 -2.66 -5.98 -8.63
CA VAL A 3 -2.54 -6.12 -7.18
C VAL A 3 -1.45 -7.14 -6.90
N ASP A 4 -0.56 -6.82 -5.96
CA ASP A 4 0.46 -7.73 -5.48
C ASP A 4 0.03 -8.27 -4.12
N VAL A 5 -0.18 -9.59 -4.04
CA VAL A 5 -0.44 -10.28 -2.78
C VAL A 5 0.88 -10.48 -2.06
N LYS A 6 1.07 -9.78 -0.93
CA LYS A 6 2.34 -9.79 -0.18
C LYS A 6 2.37 -10.87 0.89
N ASP A 7 1.26 -11.01 1.61
CA ASP A 7 1.07 -12.02 2.64
C ASP A 7 -0.42 -12.40 2.68
N PRO A 8 -0.81 -13.54 2.09
CA PRO A 8 -2.21 -13.96 2.03
C PRO A 8 -2.76 -14.36 3.40
N ASP A 9 -1.92 -14.89 4.30
CA ASP A 9 -2.34 -15.32 5.63
C ASP A 9 -2.72 -14.13 6.51
N GLN A 10 -2.04 -12.99 6.30
CA GLN A 10 -2.34 -11.73 6.98
C GLN A 10 -3.26 -10.80 6.18
N GLY A 11 -3.66 -11.19 4.97
CA GLY A 11 -4.45 -10.38 4.06
C GLY A 11 -3.79 -9.05 3.69
N LEU A 12 -2.47 -9.06 3.44
CA LEU A 12 -1.68 -7.91 3.04
C LEU A 12 -1.54 -7.85 1.51
N ILE A 13 -1.92 -6.72 0.93
CA ILE A 13 -1.85 -6.46 -0.51
C ILE A 13 -1.28 -5.06 -0.80
N ASP A 14 -0.59 -4.96 -1.93
CA ASP A 14 -0.08 -3.70 -2.47
C ASP A 14 -0.69 -3.42 -3.85
N PHE A 15 -0.90 -2.14 -4.15
CA PHE A 15 -1.34 -1.64 -5.46
C PHE A 15 -0.32 -0.62 -6.00
N PRO A 16 0.28 -0.86 -7.18
CA PRO A 16 1.14 0.13 -7.82
C PRO A 16 0.40 1.44 -8.13
N ALA A 17 1.02 2.55 -7.75
CA ALA A 17 0.45 3.88 -7.95
C ALA A 17 1.53 4.95 -8.22
N LEU A 18 1.09 6.11 -8.69
CA LEU A 18 1.90 7.31 -8.86
C LEU A 18 1.43 8.38 -7.88
N ARG A 19 2.31 8.81 -6.97
CA ARG A 19 2.04 9.91 -6.04
C ARG A 19 3.07 11.01 -6.23
N ARG A 20 2.59 12.23 -6.57
CA ARG A 20 3.44 13.41 -6.81
C ARG A 20 4.58 13.12 -7.79
N GLY A 21 4.30 12.38 -8.86
CA GLY A 21 5.26 12.01 -9.91
C GLY A 21 6.25 10.90 -9.52
N ARG A 22 6.06 10.23 -8.37
CA ARG A 22 6.90 9.11 -7.92
C ARG A 22 6.09 7.83 -7.85
N GLU A 23 6.71 6.73 -8.26
CA GLU A 23 6.14 5.40 -8.08
C GLU A 23 6.14 5.03 -6.60
N VAL A 24 4.98 4.58 -6.13
CA VAL A 24 4.74 4.14 -4.76
C VAL A 24 3.84 2.91 -4.77
N LEU A 25 3.74 2.25 -3.62
CA LEU A 25 2.79 1.18 -3.41
C LEU A 25 1.74 1.65 -2.41
N LEU A 26 0.47 1.64 -2.82
CA LEU A 26 -0.64 1.76 -1.88
C LEU A 26 -0.79 0.43 -1.18
N CYS A 27 -0.90 0.41 0.15
CA CYS A 27 -1.00 -0.83 0.90
C CYS A 27 -2.29 -0.90 1.71
N TRP A 28 -2.79 -2.12 1.86
CA TRP A 28 -3.95 -2.41 2.68
C TRP A 28 -3.78 -3.77 3.35
N LYS A 29 -4.14 -3.84 4.63
CA LYS A 29 -4.16 -5.09 5.40
C LYS A 29 -5.59 -5.42 5.85
N LEU A 30 -5.91 -6.71 5.89
CA LEU A 30 -7.18 -7.20 6.44
C LEU A 30 -7.43 -6.60 7.84
N GLY A 31 -8.59 -5.97 7.99
CA GLY A 31 -9.00 -5.28 9.23
C GLY A 31 -8.84 -3.76 9.20
N GLU A 32 -8.25 -3.17 8.16
CA GLU A 32 -8.04 -1.72 8.06
C GLU A 32 -9.23 -0.93 7.52
N GLY A 33 -10.35 -1.60 7.24
CA GLY A 33 -11.58 -1.00 6.73
C GLY A 33 -11.70 -1.11 5.20
N ASP A 34 -12.59 -0.32 4.61
CA ASP A 34 -12.95 -0.37 3.19
C ASP A 34 -12.12 0.59 2.31
N ARG A 35 -11.29 1.44 2.92
CA ARG A 35 -10.49 2.46 2.22
C ARG A 35 -8.99 2.24 2.38
N ILE A 36 -8.26 2.41 1.29
CA ILE A 36 -6.80 2.52 1.32
C ILE A 36 -6.44 3.86 1.97
N SER A 37 -5.76 3.79 3.11
CA SER A 37 -5.32 4.97 3.87
C SER A 37 -3.81 5.17 3.88
N TYR A 38 -3.06 4.18 3.39
CA TYR A 38 -1.61 4.13 3.50
C TYR A 38 -0.93 3.87 2.16
N TRP A 39 0.28 4.38 2.04
CA TRP A 39 1.22 4.11 0.96
C TRP A 39 2.63 3.93 1.52
N HIS A 40 3.51 3.29 0.79
CA HIS A 40 4.94 3.24 1.12
C HIS A 40 5.80 3.37 -0.13
N ASP A 41 7.06 3.75 0.09
CA ASP A 41 8.07 3.74 -0.95
C ASP A 41 8.38 2.27 -1.33
N VAL A 42 8.78 2.04 -2.58
CA VAL A 42 9.06 0.68 -3.10
C VAL A 42 10.13 -0.04 -2.26
N GLU A 43 11.08 0.70 -1.71
CA GLU A 43 12.19 0.16 -0.93
C GLU A 43 11.86 -0.06 0.56
N THR A 44 10.93 0.71 1.14
CA THR A 44 10.68 0.66 2.59
C THR A 44 9.69 -0.44 3.00
N GLY A 45 8.85 -0.88 2.05
CA GLY A 45 7.81 -1.88 2.30
C GLY A 45 6.75 -1.42 3.30
N PHE A 46 5.87 -2.34 3.68
CA PHE A 46 4.73 -2.07 4.56
C PHE A 46 5.12 -1.44 5.91
N ALA A 47 6.28 -1.80 6.47
CA ALA A 47 6.76 -1.26 7.75
C ALA A 47 7.05 0.26 7.69
N GLY A 48 7.36 0.79 6.50
CA GLY A 48 7.64 2.22 6.28
C GLY A 48 6.45 3.01 5.74
N ARG A 49 5.22 2.53 5.96
CA ARG A 49 4.02 3.16 5.41
C ARG A 49 3.74 4.54 6.01
N LYS A 50 3.13 5.37 5.18
CA LYS A 50 2.76 6.76 5.44
C LYS A 50 1.27 6.94 5.12
N LEU A 51 0.59 7.83 5.82
CA LEU A 51 -0.79 8.17 5.51
C LEU A 51 -0.87 8.83 4.13
N ILE A 52 -1.97 8.57 3.43
CA ILE A 52 -2.38 9.36 2.29
C ILE A 52 -2.96 10.66 2.85
N GLU A 53 -2.14 11.71 2.87
CA GLU A 53 -2.59 13.08 3.10
C GLU A 53 -3.21 13.63 1.82
N ASP A 54 -4.29 14.40 1.96
CA ASP A 54 -4.90 15.22 0.89
C ASP A 54 -3.88 16.13 0.17
#